data_AF-A0A2V5IN36-F1
#
_entry.id   AF-A0A2V5IN36-F1
#
_cell.length_a   1.000
_cell.length_b   1.000
_cell.length_c   1.000
_cell.angle_alpha   90.00
_cell.angle_beta   90.00
_cell.angle_gamma   90.00
#
_symmetry.space_group_name_H-M   'P 1'
#
loop_
_entity.id
_entity.type
_entity.pdbx_description
1 polymer ?
#
loop_
_entity_poly.entity_id
_entity_poly.type
_entity_poly.pdbx_seq_one_letter_code
_entity_poly.pdbx_strand_id
1 'polypeptide(L)' 'MFELQLLPAGQIQMHDARRQRQWQVQLEPFEIGTVPVTRSQWAQLMDGAENTVLSPATEISWRDGIFQVKRYQGELDSG' A
#
# COMPACT_ATOMS: atom_id res chain seq x y z
N MET A 1 7.65 4.21 10.20
CA MET A 1 7.52 5.14 9.04
C MET A 1 7.60 4.36 7.74
N PHE A 2 6.86 4.77 6.71
CA PHE A 2 6.83 4.17 5.38
C PHE A 2 7.68 5.00 4.40
N GLU A 3 8.34 4.32 3.46
CA GLU A 3 9.06 4.97 2.36
C GLU A 3 8.18 4.97 1.12
N LEU A 4 7.82 6.16 0.64
CA LEU A 4 6.91 6.35 -0.48
C LEU A 4 7.63 7.06 -1.62
N GLN A 5 7.28 6.69 -2.86
CA GLN A 5 7.76 7.33 -4.05
C GLN A 5 6.59 7.95 -4.82
N LEU A 6 6.72 9.22 -5.17
CA LEU A 6 5.79 9.93 -6.04
C LEU A 6 5.85 9.38 -7.46
N LEU A 7 4.68 9.07 -8.00
CA LEU A 7 4.46 8.78 -9.40
C LEU A 7 3.69 9.94 -10.04
N PRO A 8 4.17 10.47 -11.18
CA PRO A 8 3.51 11.59 -11.84
C PRO A 8 2.17 11.18 -12.45
N ALA A 9 1.31 12.17 -12.70
CA ALA A 9 0.12 11.97 -13.52
C ALA A 9 0.49 11.49 -14.92
N GLY A 10 -0.41 10.75 -15.55
CA GLY A 10 -0.22 10.33 -16.93
C GLY A 10 -1.22 9.29 -17.41
N GLN A 11 -1.14 9.01 -18.71
CA GLN A 11 -1.89 7.94 -19.33
C GLN A 11 -1.02 6.69 -19.40
N ILE A 12 -1.49 5.57 -18.84
CA ILE A 12 -0.80 4.28 -18.90
C ILE A 12 -1.63 3.25 -19.65
N GLN A 13 -0.95 2.28 -20.27
CA GLN A 13 -1.60 1.10 -20.83
C GLN A 13 -1.62 -0.01 -19.78
N MET A 14 -2.81 -0.43 -19.35
CA MET A 14 -2.98 -1.63 -18.55
C MET A 14 -3.07 -2.87 -19.43
N HIS A 15 -2.54 -3.98 -18.94
CA HIS A 15 -2.62 -5.28 -19.61
C HIS A 15 -3.07 -6.36 -18.62
N ASP A 16 -4.20 -7.01 -18.93
CA ASP A 16 -4.59 -8.27 -18.29
C ASP A 16 -4.16 -9.42 -19.19
N ALA A 17 -3.00 -10.03 -18.88
CA ALA A 17 -2.45 -11.15 -19.62
C ALA A 17 -3.35 -12.40 -19.56
N ARG A 18 -4.10 -12.61 -18.47
CA ARG A 18 -4.98 -13.78 -18.31
C ARG A 18 -6.16 -13.72 -19.27
N ARG A 19 -6.62 -12.51 -19.60
CA ARG A 19 -7.74 -12.28 -20.51
C ARG A 19 -7.34 -11.71 -21.87
N GLN A 20 -6.04 -11.53 -22.12
CA GLN A 20 -5.48 -10.85 -23.30
C GLN A 20 -6.13 -9.49 -23.57
N ARG A 21 -6.46 -8.74 -22.51
CA ARG A 21 -7.08 -7.42 -22.62
C ARG A 21 -6.06 -6.33 -22.39
N GLN A 22 -6.24 -5.23 -23.10
CA GLN A 22 -5.46 -4.01 -22.92
C GLN A 22 -6.40 -2.81 -22.99
N TRP A 23 -6.17 -1.82 -22.12
CA TRP A 23 -6.92 -0.56 -22.12
C TRP A 23 -6.07 0.57 -21.54
N GLN A 24 -6.44 1.81 -21.86
CA GLN A 24 -5.77 3.00 -21.33
C GLN A 24 -6.44 3.46 -20.04
N VAL A 25 -5.64 3.90 -19.07
CA VAL A 25 -6.09 4.48 -17.82
C VAL A 25 -5.41 5.83 -17.61
N GLN A 26 -6.18 6.85 -17.29
CA GLN A 26 -5.67 8.13 -16.85
C GLN A 26 -5.46 8.09 -15.33
N LEU A 27 -4.26 8.43 -14.89
CA LEU A 27 -3.89 8.49 -13.48
C LEU A 27 -3.56 9.93 -13.10
N GLU A 28 -4.08 10.36 -11.95
CA GLU A 28 -3.60 11.53 -11.22
C GLU A 28 -2.29 11.18 -10.49
N PRO A 29 -1.50 12.17 -10.02
CA PRO A 29 -0.29 11.89 -9.25
C PRO A 29 -0.64 11.19 -7.92
N PHE A 30 0.15 10.19 -7.55
CA PHE A 30 0.01 9.51 -6.27
C PHE A 30 1.36 8.98 -5.80
N GLU A 31 1.45 8.67 -4.51
CA GLU A 31 2.64 8.04 -3.94
C GLU A 31 2.38 6.55 -3.70
N ILE A 32 3.42 5.73 -3.85
CA ILE A 32 3.35 4.28 -3.58
C ILE A 32 4.56 3.83 -2.78
N GLY A 33 4.37 2.84 -1.91
CA GLY A 33 5.47 2.23 -1.15
C GLY A 33 6.52 1.62 -2.06
N THR A 34 7.79 1.95 -1.83
CA THR A 34 8.94 1.37 -2.57
C THR A 34 9.24 -0.05 -2.13
N VAL A 35 8.83 -0.41 -0.91
CA VAL A 35 8.95 -1.73 -0.31
C VAL A 35 7.61 -2.21 0.27
N PRO A 36 7.38 -3.52 0.37
CA PRO A 36 6.21 -4.05 1.07
C PRO A 36 6.17 -3.61 2.54
N VAL A 37 4.97 -3.50 3.09
CA VAL A 37 4.79 -3.29 4.54
C VAL A 37 5.49 -4.41 5.31
N THR A 38 6.37 -4.03 6.22
CA THR A 38 7.16 -4.98 7.02
C THR A 38 6.37 -5.49 8.22
N ARG A 39 6.81 -6.61 8.82
CA ARG A 39 6.24 -7.11 10.08
C ARG A 39 6.36 -6.10 11.22
N SER A 40 7.43 -5.32 11.25
CA SER A 40 7.61 -4.24 12.21
C SER A 40 6.62 -3.10 12.04
N GLN A 41 6.40 -2.65 10.81
CA GLN A 41 5.41 -1.60 10.50
C GLN A 41 3.98 -2.09 10.77
N TRP A 42 3.66 -3.34 10.41
CA TRP A 42 2.34 -3.91 10.68
C TRP A 42 2.04 -4.02 12.17
N ALA A 43 3.02 -4.46 12.98
CA ALA A 43 2.85 -4.52 14.43
C ALA A 43 2.63 -3.13 15.06
N GLN A 44 3.34 -2.10 14.58
CA GLN A 44 3.11 -0.71 15.00
C GLN A 44 1.68 -0.25 14.72
N LEU A 45 1.13 -0.56 13.53
CA LEU A 45 -0.25 -0.22 13.18
C LEU A 45 -1.31 -0.93 14.05
N MET A 46 -0.94 -2.07 14.65
CA MET A 46 -1.81 -2.89 15.49
C MET A 46 -1.66 -2.61 17.00
N ASP A 47 -0.89 -1.57 17.37
CA ASP A 47 -0.49 -1.32 18.77
C ASP A 47 0.18 -2.54 19.43
N GLY A 48 0.86 -3.36 18.61
CA GLY A 48 1.55 -4.57 19.04
C GLY A 48 2.94 -4.27 19.62
N ALA A 49 3.55 -5.29 20.24
CA ALA A 49 4.89 -5.17 20.80
C ALA A 49 5.92 -4.75 19.75
N GLU A 50 6.85 -3.87 20.15
CA GLU A 50 7.94 -3.43 19.29
C GLU A 50 8.71 -4.62 18.74
N ASN A 51 8.85 -4.66 17.41
CA ASN A 51 9.70 -5.61 16.73
C ASN A 51 10.45 -4.90 15.60
N THR A 52 11.63 -5.38 15.24
CA THR A 52 12.51 -4.78 14.23
C THR A 52 12.62 -5.63 12.97
N VAL A 53 11.65 -6.52 12.75
CA VAL A 53 11.67 -7.48 11.63
C VAL A 53 11.25 -6.79 10.33
N LEU A 54 12.21 -6.62 9.42
CA LEU A 54 12.03 -5.94 8.14
C LEU A 54 11.49 -6.83 7.00
N SER A 55 11.31 -8.13 7.24
CA SER A 55 10.68 -9.00 6.23
C SER A 55 9.23 -8.55 5.97
N PRO A 56 8.70 -8.73 4.75
CA PRO A 56 7.30 -8.45 4.45
C PRO A 56 6.35 -9.11 5.45
N ALA A 57 5.30 -8.39 5.81
CA ALA A 57 4.19 -8.97 6.53
C ALA A 57 3.36 -9.83 5.56
N THR A 58 3.29 -11.12 5.85
CA THR A 58 2.60 -12.13 5.04
C THR A 58 1.44 -12.71 5.84
N GLU A 59 0.58 -13.52 5.20
CA GLU A 59 -0.59 -14.13 5.84
C GLU A 59 -1.62 -13.12 6.39
N ILE A 60 -1.67 -11.92 5.80
CA ILE A 60 -2.67 -10.89 6.13
C ILE A 60 -3.89 -11.09 5.22
N SER A 61 -5.07 -11.16 5.82
CA SER A 61 -6.31 -11.21 5.04
C SER A 61 -6.53 -9.87 4.32
N TRP A 62 -7.08 -9.91 3.11
CA TRP A 62 -7.36 -8.68 2.34
C TRP A 62 -8.25 -7.69 3.10
N ARG A 63 -9.19 -8.22 3.89
CA ARG A 63 -10.09 -7.42 4.74
C ARG A 63 -9.31 -6.64 5.79
N ASP A 64 -8.42 -7.31 6.52
CA ASP A 64 -7.66 -6.67 7.59
C ASP A 64 -6.66 -5.66 7.01
N GLY A 65 -6.06 -5.98 5.85
CA GLY A 65 -5.22 -5.05 5.10
C GLY A 65 -5.96 -3.75 4.74
N ILE A 66 -7.15 -3.84 4.14
CA ILE A 66 -7.95 -2.65 3.80
C ILE A 66 -8.36 -1.86 5.04
N PHE A 67 -8.79 -2.54 6.12
CA PHE A 67 -9.20 -1.83 7.33
C PHE A 67 -8.06 -1.01 7.93
N GLN A 68 -6.84 -1.55 7.93
CA GLN A 68 -5.69 -0.80 8.43
C GLN A 68 -5.29 0.37 7.56
N VAL A 69 -5.36 0.23 6.23
CA VAL A 69 -5.13 1.36 5.34
C VAL A 69 -6.13 2.48 5.63
N LYS A 70 -7.41 2.16 5.78
CA LYS A 70 -8.45 3.16 6.10
C LYS A 70 -8.25 3.81 7.45
N ARG A 71 -7.87 3.04 8.48
CA ARG A 71 -7.57 3.56 9.82
C ARG A 71 -6.41 4.55 9.77
N TYR A 72 -5.31 4.16 9.13
CA TYR A 72 -4.13 5.00 8.99
C TYR A 72 -4.43 6.30 8.23
N GLN A 73 -5.24 6.23 7.17
CA GLN A 73 -5.62 7.42 6.41
C GLN A 73 -6.51 8.38 7.22
N GLY A 74 -7.47 7.84 7.98
CA GLY A 74 -8.30 8.65 8.87
C GLY A 74 -7.50 9.34 9.98
N GLU A 75 -6.40 8.73 10.45
CA GLU A 75 -5.48 9.35 11.39
C GLU A 75 -4.70 10.52 10.75
N LEU A 76 -4.25 10.36 9.49
CA LEU A 76 -3.59 11.43 8.73
C LEU A 76 -4.52 12.60 8.39
N ASP A 77 -5.79 12.32 8.06
CA ASP A 77 -6.78 13.35 7.71
C ASP A 77 -7.26 14.16 8.92
N SER A 78 -7.01 13.68 10.15
CA SER A 78 -7.46 14.29 11.40
C SER A 78 -6.44 15.22 12.07
N GLY A 79 -5.24 15.35 11.50
CA GLY A 79 -4.15 16.23 11.97
C GLY A 79 -3.93 17.42 11.06
#